data_AF-A0A7S3BSE0-F1
#
_entry.id   AF-A0A7S3BSE0-F1
#
_cell.length_a   1.000
_cell.length_b   1.000
_cell.length_c   1.000
_cell.angle_alpha   90.00
_cell.angle_beta   90.00
_cell.angle_gamma   90.00
#
_symmetry.space_group_name_H-M   'P 1'
#
loop_
_entity.id
_entity.type
_entity.pdbx_description
1 polymer ?
#
loop_
_entity_poly.entity_id
_entity_poly.type
_entity_poly.pdbx_seq_one_letter_code
_entity_poly.pdbx_strand_id
1 'polypeptide(L)'
;QLLHPAARLHPAALLKSSQRRLCSSIPLIESRTGLRYRDVHEPPPTAPTASRGQVVRVHYTGRLDDGTVFDSSYDRQEPIEFELGARAVIRGWDEGIAGMRVGGRRQLVIPAHLGYGAQGAPPTIPRNALLHFDVELVSIQSGGGWFDRIVSLAKALPLK
;
A
#
# COMPACT_ATOMS: atom_id res chain seq x y z
N GLN A 1 -24.12 57.81 27.37
CA GLN A 1 -24.52 57.40 26.01
C GLN A 1 -23.47 58.00 25.07
N LEU A 2 -22.75 57.34 24.17
CA LEU A 2 -22.89 56.12 23.38
C LEU A 2 -21.50 55.46 23.25
N LEU A 3 -21.33 54.17 23.56
CA LEU A 3 -21.23 53.02 22.63
C LEU A 3 -20.10 53.10 21.58
N HIS A 4 -18.99 52.42 21.87
CA HIS A 4 -17.96 52.01 20.90
C HIS A 4 -18.50 50.89 19.99
N PRO A 5 -18.18 50.87 18.68
CA PRO A 5 -18.55 49.77 17.81
C PRO A 5 -17.65 48.55 18.04
N ALA A 6 -18.26 47.42 18.40
CA ALA A 6 -17.61 46.12 18.43
C ALA A 6 -17.15 45.74 17.02
N ALA A 7 -15.85 45.44 16.87
CA ALA A 7 -15.28 44.88 15.66
C ALA A 7 -15.94 43.53 15.37
N ARG A 8 -16.76 43.47 14.32
CA ARG A 8 -17.31 42.22 13.78
C ARG A 8 -16.17 41.43 13.15
N LEU A 9 -15.69 40.42 13.87
CA LEU A 9 -14.85 39.38 13.30
C LEU A 9 -15.67 38.58 12.28
N HIS A 10 -15.18 38.51 11.04
CA HIS A 10 -15.78 37.79 9.93
C HIS A 10 -15.70 36.26 10.20
N PRO A 11 -16.80 35.48 10.00
CA PRO A 11 -16.83 34.04 10.30
C PRO A 11 -15.87 33.18 9.47
N ALA A 12 -15.28 33.72 8.40
CA ALA A 12 -14.35 33.00 7.53
C ALA A 12 -12.94 32.80 8.14
N ALA A 13 -12.58 33.54 9.19
CA ALA A 13 -11.26 33.40 9.83
C ALA A 13 -11.17 32.21 10.81
N LEU A 14 -12.31 31.66 11.24
CA LEU A 14 -12.38 30.52 12.17
C LEU A 14 -12.23 29.15 11.48
N LEU A 15 -12.46 29.06 10.16
CA LEU A 15 -12.28 27.80 9.43
C LEU A 15 -10.84 27.54 8.99
N LYS A 16 -10.00 28.58 8.84
CA LYS A 16 -8.60 28.42 8.37
C LYS A 16 -7.61 28.03 9.47
N SER A 17 -7.98 28.18 10.75
CA SER A 17 -7.15 27.77 11.89
C SER A 17 -7.48 26.36 12.38
N SER A 18 -8.69 25.85 12.14
CA SER A 18 -9.09 24.49 12.52
C SER A 18 -8.50 23.41 11.60
N GLN A 19 -8.15 23.74 10.36
CA GLN A 19 -7.61 22.77 9.40
C GLN A 19 -6.12 22.41 9.64
N ARG A 20 -5.40 23.16 10.47
CA ARG A 20 -4.00 22.85 10.82
C ARG A 20 -3.83 21.78 11.90
N ARG A 21 -4.92 21.36 12.57
CA ARG A 21 -4.87 20.37 13.65
C ARG A 21 -5.26 18.94 13.24
N LEU A 22 -5.56 18.68 11.96
CA LEU A 22 -6.11 17.38 11.52
C LEU A 22 -5.21 16.62 10.54
N CYS A 23 -4.07 17.17 10.14
CA CYS A 23 -3.11 16.50 9.27
C CYS A 23 -1.92 15.95 10.07
N SER A 24 -2.06 14.80 10.76
CA SER A 24 -0.96 13.82 11.00
C SER A 24 -1.27 12.74 12.05
N SER A 25 -2.32 11.93 11.93
CA SER A 25 -2.35 10.68 12.71
C SER A 25 -3.32 9.64 12.17
N ILE A 26 -3.14 9.18 10.92
CA ILE A 26 -3.72 7.89 10.56
C ILE A 26 -2.98 6.84 11.41
N PRO A 27 -3.66 6.19 12.38
CA PRO A 27 -3.01 5.25 13.29
C PRO A 27 -2.58 4.00 12.50
N LEU A 28 -1.49 3.39 12.94
CA LEU A 28 -1.11 2.06 12.44
C LEU A 28 -2.04 1.02 13.07
N ILE A 29 -2.66 0.21 12.23
CA ILE A 29 -3.38 -1.00 12.63
C ILE A 29 -2.34 -2.10 12.80
N GLU A 30 -2.36 -2.79 13.93
CA GLU A 30 -1.48 -3.94 14.21
C GLU A 30 -2.26 -5.25 14.06
N SER A 31 -1.72 -6.17 13.27
CA SER A 31 -2.25 -7.50 13.10
C SER A 31 -1.77 -8.44 14.21
N ARG A 32 -2.37 -9.63 14.28
CA ARG A 32 -1.96 -10.67 15.25
C ARG A 32 -0.53 -11.18 15.04
N THR A 33 0.05 -10.97 13.87
CA THR A 33 1.41 -11.41 13.54
C THR A 33 2.46 -10.33 13.82
N GLY A 34 2.04 -9.14 14.29
CA GLY A 34 2.90 -7.97 14.51
C GLY A 34 3.16 -7.15 13.24
N LEU A 35 2.52 -7.49 12.11
CA LEU A 35 2.48 -6.60 10.96
C LEU A 35 1.71 -5.34 11.35
N ARG A 36 2.26 -4.17 11.04
CA ARG A 36 1.56 -2.90 11.20
C ARG A 36 1.29 -2.28 9.85
N TYR A 37 0.13 -1.69 9.65
CA TYR A 37 -0.17 -1.01 8.40
C TYR A 37 -1.14 0.15 8.56
N ARG A 38 -1.18 1.03 7.56
CA ARG A 38 -2.20 2.07 7.44
C ARG A 38 -2.48 2.38 5.98
N ASP A 39 -3.73 2.63 5.65
CA ASP A 39 -4.11 3.13 4.34
C ASP A 39 -3.88 4.63 4.27
N VAL A 40 -2.96 5.04 3.39
CA VAL A 40 -2.64 6.46 3.13
C VAL A 40 -3.55 7.02 2.05
N HIS A 41 -4.02 6.16 1.16
CA HIS A 41 -5.04 6.50 0.18
C HIS A 41 -6.00 5.32 0.00
N GLU A 42 -7.27 5.56 0.31
CA GLU A 42 -8.36 4.60 0.11
C GLU A 42 -9.16 4.93 -1.15
N PRO A 43 -9.19 4.04 -2.15
CA PRO A 43 -10.07 4.16 -3.31
C PRO A 43 -11.55 4.01 -2.93
N PRO A 44 -12.49 4.30 -3.86
CA PRO A 44 -13.90 4.08 -3.63
C PRO A 44 -14.22 2.63 -3.18
N PRO A 45 -15.25 2.42 -2.34
CA PRO A 45 -15.64 1.07 -1.89
C PRO A 45 -16.05 0.11 -3.02
N THR A 46 -16.30 0.63 -4.22
CA THR A 46 -16.60 -0.12 -5.43
C THR A 46 -15.35 -0.65 -6.14
N ALA A 47 -14.16 -0.15 -5.80
CA ALA A 47 -12.91 -0.60 -6.41
C ALA A 47 -12.64 -2.08 -6.03
N PRO A 48 -12.14 -2.90 -6.99
CA PRO A 48 -11.84 -4.30 -6.74
C PRO A 48 -10.86 -4.50 -5.58
N THR A 49 -11.10 -5.51 -4.75
CA THR A 49 -10.31 -5.81 -3.55
C THR A 49 -9.38 -7.00 -3.80
N ALA A 50 -8.09 -6.83 -3.50
CA ALA A 50 -7.09 -7.89 -3.57
C ALA A 50 -7.39 -9.01 -2.56
N SER A 51 -7.53 -10.22 -3.09
CA SER A 51 -7.83 -11.45 -2.36
C SER A 51 -6.79 -12.52 -2.68
N ARG A 52 -6.58 -13.45 -1.74
CA ARG A 52 -5.62 -14.55 -1.93
C ARG A 52 -5.96 -15.38 -3.18
N GLY A 53 -4.92 -15.85 -3.87
CA GLY A 53 -5.01 -16.58 -5.15
C GLY A 53 -5.16 -15.68 -6.37
N GLN A 54 -5.28 -14.36 -6.19
CA GLN A 54 -5.23 -13.42 -7.31
C GLN A 54 -3.80 -13.03 -7.63
N VAL A 55 -3.53 -12.79 -8.91
CA VAL A 55 -2.29 -12.14 -9.34
C VAL A 55 -2.47 -10.64 -9.13
N VAL A 56 -1.54 -10.01 -8.42
CA VAL A 56 -1.57 -8.58 -8.11
C VAL A 56 -0.37 -7.90 -8.72
N ARG A 57 -0.56 -6.65 -9.18
CA ARG A 57 0.52 -5.78 -9.64
C ARG A 57 0.64 -4.62 -8.70
N VAL A 58 1.83 -4.39 -8.16
CA VAL A 58 2.07 -3.33 -7.17
C VAL A 58 3.29 -2.49 -7.51
N HIS A 59 3.17 -1.19 -7.28
CA HIS A 59 4.32 -0.32 -7.10
C HIS A 59 4.69 -0.27 -5.62
N TYR A 60 5.97 -0.11 -5.34
CA TYR A 60 6.46 0.01 -3.98
C TYR A 60 7.78 0.79 -3.88
N THR A 61 8.02 1.31 -2.68
CA THR A 61 9.34 1.72 -2.17
C THR A 61 9.58 1.02 -0.83
N GLY A 62 10.68 0.28 -0.70
CA GLY A 62 11.13 -0.37 0.53
C GLY A 62 12.27 0.39 1.21
N ARG A 63 12.15 0.62 2.51
CA ARG A 63 13.10 1.38 3.34
C ARG A 63 13.46 0.64 4.62
N LEU A 64 14.68 0.83 5.10
CA LEU A 64 15.10 0.46 6.45
C LEU A 64 14.59 1.49 7.48
N ASP A 65 14.74 1.17 8.76
CA ASP A 65 14.27 2.01 9.87
C ASP A 65 14.97 3.37 9.95
N ASP A 66 16.20 3.46 9.43
CA ASP A 66 16.96 4.71 9.28
C ASP A 66 16.52 5.56 8.08
N GLY A 67 15.54 5.09 7.31
CA GLY A 67 15.02 5.74 6.11
C GLY A 67 15.74 5.38 4.81
N THR A 68 16.83 4.61 4.87
CA THR A 68 17.60 4.16 3.69
C THR A 68 16.71 3.33 2.77
N VAL A 69 16.51 3.81 1.53
CA VAL A 69 15.80 3.05 0.48
C VAL A 69 16.71 1.91 0.03
N PHE A 70 16.22 0.68 0.11
CA PHE A 70 16.96 -0.50 -0.37
C PHE A 70 16.43 -1.03 -1.70
N ASP A 71 15.17 -0.74 -2.04
CA ASP A 71 14.55 -1.17 -3.30
C ASP A 71 13.32 -0.31 -3.62
N SER A 72 13.07 -0.08 -4.90
CA SER A 72 11.95 0.70 -5.41
C SER A 72 11.57 0.23 -6.82
N SER A 73 10.29 -0.07 -7.02
CA SER A 73 9.78 -0.40 -8.35
C SER A 73 9.77 0.79 -9.32
N TYR A 74 9.75 2.02 -8.79
CA TYR A 74 9.73 3.23 -9.61
C TYR A 74 11.08 3.45 -10.30
N ASP A 75 12.17 2.98 -9.70
CA ASP A 75 13.52 3.06 -10.28
C ASP A 75 13.62 2.18 -11.53
N ARG A 76 12.83 1.10 -11.59
CA ARG A 76 12.70 0.20 -12.75
C ARG A 76 11.55 0.58 -13.68
N GLN A 77 10.73 1.58 -13.30
CA GLN A 77 9.53 2.02 -14.01
C GLN A 77 8.51 0.89 -14.28
N GLU A 78 8.55 -0.19 -13.51
CA GLU A 78 7.73 -1.38 -13.73
C GLU A 78 7.18 -1.92 -12.40
N PRO A 79 5.85 -2.12 -12.28
CA PRO A 79 5.25 -2.79 -11.12
C PRO A 79 5.73 -4.24 -11.01
N ILE A 80 5.90 -4.73 -9.79
CA ILE A 80 6.11 -6.16 -9.57
C ILE A 80 4.77 -6.90 -9.62
N GLU A 81 4.77 -8.09 -10.23
CA GLU A 81 3.62 -8.98 -10.32
C GLU A 81 3.88 -10.27 -9.54
N PHE A 82 2.91 -10.70 -8.72
CA PHE A 82 2.99 -11.96 -7.99
C PHE A 82 1.60 -12.48 -7.60
N GLU A 83 1.50 -13.77 -7.29
CA GLU A 83 0.27 -14.38 -6.77
C GLU A 83 0.15 -14.16 -5.25
N LEU A 84 -0.92 -13.49 -4.83
CA LEU A 84 -1.13 -13.11 -3.44
C LEU A 84 -1.46 -14.32 -2.56
N GLY A 85 -0.66 -14.53 -1.50
CA GLY A 85 -0.85 -15.64 -0.57
C GLY A 85 -0.19 -16.95 -1.00
N ALA A 86 0.53 -16.95 -2.12
CA ALA A 86 1.31 -18.10 -2.60
C ALA A 86 2.73 -18.18 -1.99
N ARG A 87 3.09 -17.25 -1.08
CA ARG A 87 4.46 -17.10 -0.54
C ARG A 87 5.54 -16.88 -1.60
N ALA A 88 5.15 -16.28 -2.72
CA ALA A 88 6.08 -15.83 -3.76
C ALA A 88 6.90 -14.60 -3.31
N VAL A 89 6.42 -13.89 -2.29
CA VAL A 89 7.05 -12.71 -1.68
C VAL A 89 7.19 -12.92 -0.16
N ILE A 90 7.79 -11.95 0.54
CA ILE A 90 7.89 -11.98 2.00
C ILE A 90 6.50 -12.06 2.65
N ARG A 91 6.40 -12.76 3.79
CA ARG A 91 5.12 -13.03 4.46
C ARG A 91 4.35 -11.77 4.83
N GLY A 92 5.05 -10.68 5.16
CA GLY A 92 4.43 -9.40 5.46
C GLY A 92 3.71 -8.76 4.27
N TRP A 93 4.12 -9.06 3.04
CA TRP A 93 3.41 -8.63 1.83
C TRP A 93 2.16 -9.46 1.58
N ASP A 94 2.28 -10.78 1.68
CA ASP A 94 1.14 -11.70 1.56
C ASP A 94 0.00 -11.36 2.53
N GLU A 95 0.34 -10.90 3.73
CA GLU A 95 -0.61 -10.44 4.72
C GLU A 95 -1.04 -8.98 4.50
N GLY A 96 -0.09 -8.06 4.28
CA GLY A 96 -0.35 -6.63 4.26
C GLY A 96 -1.05 -6.11 3.02
N ILE A 97 -0.92 -6.79 1.88
CA ILE A 97 -1.56 -6.39 0.61
C ILE A 97 -2.98 -6.97 0.51
N ALA A 98 -3.28 -8.05 1.24
CA ALA A 98 -4.63 -8.57 1.30
C ALA A 98 -5.61 -7.50 1.82
N GLY A 99 -6.75 -7.38 1.14
CA GLY A 99 -7.77 -6.39 1.46
C GLY A 99 -7.48 -4.98 0.94
N MET A 100 -6.34 -4.71 0.29
CA MET A 100 -6.14 -3.46 -0.45
C MET A 100 -7.09 -3.39 -1.63
N ARG A 101 -7.52 -2.18 -2.00
CA ARG A 101 -8.32 -1.91 -3.20
C ARG A 101 -7.45 -1.37 -4.31
N VAL A 102 -7.78 -1.70 -5.56
CA VAL A 102 -7.07 -1.19 -6.74
C VAL A 102 -7.06 0.34 -6.75
N GLY A 103 -5.88 0.92 -6.98
CA GLY A 103 -5.58 2.35 -6.86
C GLY A 103 -5.18 2.79 -5.45
N GLY A 104 -5.25 1.91 -4.45
CA GLY A 104 -5.01 2.25 -3.06
C GLY A 104 -3.53 2.29 -2.70
N ARG A 105 -3.18 3.14 -1.73
CA ARG A 105 -1.83 3.23 -1.18
C ARG A 105 -1.81 2.89 0.29
N ARG A 106 -0.93 1.98 0.68
CA ARG A 106 -0.79 1.47 2.03
C ARG A 106 0.66 1.54 2.47
N GLN A 107 0.86 1.95 3.71
CA GLN A 107 2.15 1.83 4.39
C GLN A 107 2.16 0.56 5.23
N LEU A 108 3.22 -0.22 5.11
CA LEU A 108 3.47 -1.44 5.88
C LEU A 108 4.72 -1.26 6.73
N VAL A 109 4.67 -1.70 7.98
CA VAL A 109 5.83 -1.86 8.85
C VAL A 109 5.93 -3.33 9.20
N ILE A 110 6.93 -3.97 8.62
CA ILE A 110 7.07 -5.43 8.59
C ILE A 110 8.20 -5.84 9.55
N PRO A 111 7.88 -6.52 10.66
CA PRO A 111 8.89 -7.05 11.55
C PRO A 111 9.72 -8.15 10.87
N ALA A 112 10.94 -8.36 11.38
CA ALA A 112 11.92 -9.24 10.75
C ALA A 112 11.38 -10.65 10.43
N HIS A 113 10.60 -11.27 11.33
CA HIS A 113 10.06 -12.62 11.12
C HIS A 113 9.06 -12.71 9.96
N LEU A 114 8.46 -11.60 9.56
CA LEU A 114 7.59 -11.48 8.37
C LEU A 114 8.34 -10.97 7.13
N GLY A 115 9.57 -10.49 7.29
CA GLY A 115 10.50 -10.07 6.23
C GLY A 115 11.62 -11.09 6.02
N TYR A 116 12.87 -10.63 6.11
CA TYR A 116 14.09 -11.42 5.85
C TYR A 116 14.68 -12.11 7.10
N GLY A 117 14.02 -12.02 8.25
CA GLY A 117 14.36 -12.74 9.46
C GLY A 117 15.75 -12.44 10.03
N ALA A 118 16.28 -13.42 10.78
CA ALA A 118 17.57 -13.30 11.44
C ALA A 118 18.78 -13.34 10.49
N GLN A 119 18.58 -13.70 9.21
CA GLN A 119 19.64 -13.71 8.21
C GLN A 119 19.73 -12.40 7.43
N GLY A 120 18.64 -11.65 7.29
CA GLY A 120 18.60 -10.48 6.43
C GLY A 120 18.74 -10.86 4.94
N ALA A 121 19.13 -9.89 4.12
CA ALA A 121 19.51 -10.10 2.73
C ALA A 121 20.76 -9.25 2.43
N PRO A 122 21.96 -9.74 2.77
CA PRO A 122 23.20 -9.01 2.54
C PRO A 122 23.43 -8.71 1.05
N PRO A 123 24.08 -7.58 0.70
CA PRO A 123 24.65 -6.59 1.62
C PRO A 123 23.64 -5.53 2.11
N THR A 124 22.44 -5.48 1.53
CA THR A 124 21.56 -4.31 1.65
C THR A 124 20.63 -4.36 2.87
N ILE A 125 20.12 -5.55 3.23
CA ILE A 125 19.16 -5.70 4.33
C ILE A 125 19.86 -6.39 5.50
N PRO A 126 20.02 -5.72 6.66
CA PRO A 126 20.69 -6.30 7.81
C PRO A 126 19.85 -7.40 8.46
N ARG A 127 20.50 -8.16 9.34
CA ARG A 127 19.86 -9.19 10.17
C ARG A 127 18.83 -8.54 11.09
N ASN A 128 17.67 -9.19 11.26
CA ASN A 128 16.59 -8.72 12.14
C ASN A 128 16.06 -7.31 11.77
N ALA A 129 16.17 -6.89 10.52
CA ALA A 129 15.70 -5.59 10.08
C ALA A 129 14.18 -5.43 10.22
N LEU A 130 13.76 -4.26 10.71
CA LEU A 130 12.40 -3.76 10.56
C LEU A 130 12.32 -3.07 9.19
N LEU A 131 11.31 -3.43 8.39
CA LEU A 131 11.16 -2.91 7.03
C LEU A 131 9.94 -2.00 6.94
N HIS A 132 10.08 -0.89 6.24
CA HIS A 132 9.01 0.04 5.94
C HIS A 132 8.73 -0.01 4.43
N PHE A 133 7.47 -0.20 4.05
CA PHE A 133 7.07 -0.20 2.64
C PHE A 133 5.95 0.80 2.40
N ASP A 134 6.13 1.65 1.40
CA ASP A 134 5.03 2.35 0.73
C ASP A 134 4.59 1.49 -0.45
N VAL A 135 3.35 1.03 -0.48
CA VAL A 135 2.81 0.13 -1.52
C VAL A 135 1.61 0.77 -2.20
N GLU A 136 1.55 0.68 -3.52
CA GLU A 136 0.42 1.08 -4.36
C GLU A 136 -0.09 -0.14 -5.14
N LEU A 137 -1.37 -0.47 -4.99
CA LEU A 137 -1.98 -1.56 -5.74
C LEU A 137 -2.45 -1.07 -7.12
N VAL A 138 -1.75 -1.48 -8.17
CA VAL A 138 -1.99 -1.02 -9.55
C VAL A 138 -3.15 -1.78 -10.18
N SER A 139 -3.16 -3.11 -10.06
CA SER A 139 -4.24 -3.94 -10.59
C SER A 139 -4.29 -5.30 -9.91
N ILE A 140 -5.43 -5.96 -10.08
CA ILE A 140 -5.62 -7.36 -9.73
C ILE A 140 -6.11 -8.12 -10.96
N GLN A 141 -5.63 -9.35 -11.11
CA GLN A 141 -6.09 -10.31 -12.09
C GLN A 141 -6.61 -11.52 -11.33
N SER A 142 -7.78 -12.01 -11.72
CA SER A 142 -8.32 -13.24 -11.17
C SER A 142 -7.38 -14.40 -11.55
N GLY A 143 -6.61 -14.89 -10.57
CA GLY A 143 -5.82 -16.09 -10.75
C GLY A 143 -6.76 -17.26 -10.95
N GLY A 144 -6.69 -17.90 -12.12
CA GLY A 144 -7.41 -19.15 -12.36
C GLY A 144 -8.81 -19.03 -12.99
N GLY A 145 -9.06 -18.02 -13.83
CA GLY A 145 -10.13 -18.13 -14.82
C GLY A 145 -9.66 -19.03 -15.97
N TRP A 146 -10.00 -20.32 -15.98
CA TRP A 146 -9.87 -21.15 -17.21
C TRP A 146 -10.51 -20.43 -18.41
N PHE A 147 -11.51 -19.58 -18.14
CA PHE A 147 -12.25 -18.78 -19.09
C PHE A 147 -11.40 -17.63 -19.65
N ASP A 148 -10.59 -16.95 -18.84
CA ASP A 148 -9.67 -15.91 -19.32
C ASP A 148 -8.58 -16.51 -20.21
N ARG A 149 -8.11 -17.73 -19.90
CA ARG A 149 -7.15 -18.44 -20.78
C ARG A 149 -7.77 -18.85 -22.11
N ILE A 150 -9.01 -19.35 -22.13
CA ILE A 150 -9.74 -19.66 -23.37
C ILE A 150 -10.00 -18.40 -24.19
N VAL A 151 -10.45 -17.31 -23.55
CA VAL A 151 -10.75 -16.04 -24.24
C VAL A 151 -9.47 -15.40 -24.78
N SER A 152 -8.35 -15.46 -24.04
CA SER A 152 -7.06 -14.98 -24.52
C SER A 152 -6.51 -15.83 -25.67
N LEU A 153 -6.72 -17.15 -25.66
CA LEU A 153 -6.32 -18.03 -26.76
C LEU A 153 -7.17 -17.77 -28.03
N ALA A 154 -8.49 -17.58 -27.87
CA ALA A 154 -9.39 -17.28 -28.98
C ALA A 154 -9.07 -15.93 -29.66
N LYS A 155 -8.55 -14.95 -28.92
CA LYS A 155 -8.09 -13.66 -29.47
C LYS A 155 -6.71 -13.73 -30.14
N ALA A 156 -5.88 -14.72 -29.80
CA ALA A 156 -4.51 -14.84 -30.30
C ALA A 156 -4.38 -15.66 -31.60
N LEU A 157 -5.47 -16.21 -32.13
CA LEU A 157 -5.50 -16.92 -33.41
C LEU A 157 -5.85 -15.96 -34.56
N PRO A 158 -4.93 -15.66 -35.49
CA PRO A 158 -5.30 -15.02 -36.74
C PRO A 158 -6.12 -16.01 -37.56
N LEU A 159 -7.40 -15.71 -37.76
CA LEU A 159 -8.24 -16.42 -38.71
C LEU A 159 -7.61 -16.27 -40.10
N LYS A 160 -7.11 -17.37 -40.65
CA LYS A 160 -6.81 -17.53 -42.07
C LYS A 160 -7.82 -18.50 -42.67
#